data_AF-A0A098EAG9-F1
#
_entry.id   AF-A0A098EAG9-F1
#
_cell.length_a   1.000
_cell.length_b   1.000
_cell.length_c   1.000
_cell.angle_alpha   90.00
_cell.angle_beta   90.00
_cell.angle_gamma   90.00
#
_symmetry.space_group_name_H-M   'P 1'
#
loop_
_entity.id
_entity.type
_entity.pdbx_description
1 polymer ?
#
loop_
_entity_poly.entity_id
_entity_poly.type
_entity_poly.pdbx_seq_one_letter_code
_entity_poly.pdbx_strand_id
1 'polypeptide(L)'
;MNYGQLIKERKGGRVVKKTRRIVIGSMDEKDIETVYIERYNLTLRNGISRLIRETLCFSKCNDMFDNHLDVYQCYNNLIWINSGLTIKTKKGERDIKRTPCMAEGITKHVWTWRELLLFKILPTIN
;
A
#
# COMPACT_ATOMS: atom_id res chain seq x y z
N MET A 1 13.12 16.27 11.49
CA MET A 1 12.84 14.82 11.38
C MET A 1 11.88 14.45 12.49
N ASN A 2 10.76 13.80 12.18
CA ASN A 2 9.80 13.34 13.18
C ASN A 2 9.89 11.81 13.27
N TYR A 3 10.08 11.27 14.48
CA TYR A 3 10.23 9.83 14.71
C TYR A 3 9.42 9.41 15.94
N GLY A 4 8.49 8.49 15.72
CA GLY A 4 7.65 7.88 16.74
C GLY A 4 7.86 6.37 16.81
N GLN A 5 7.65 5.79 17.99
CA GLN A 5 7.79 4.37 18.27
C GLN A 5 6.47 3.81 18.80
N LEU A 6 6.03 2.69 18.22
CA LEU A 6 4.91 1.89 18.74
C LEU A 6 5.45 0.62 19.40
N ILE A 7 5.26 0.49 20.70
CA ILE A 7 5.64 -0.68 21.50
C ILE A 7 4.39 -1.52 21.74
N LYS A 8 4.37 -2.76 21.22
CA LYS A 8 3.26 -3.71 21.40
C LYS A 8 3.61 -4.71 22.50
N GLU A 9 2.87 -4.69 23.60
CA GLU A 9 2.97 -5.70 24.65
C GLU A 9 2.13 -6.92 24.26
N ARG A 10 2.70 -8.12 24.35
CA ARG A 10 2.03 -9.37 23.95
C ARG A 10 2.00 -10.38 25.10
N LYS A 11 0.87 -11.09 25.25
CA LYS A 11 0.72 -12.23 26.16
C LYS A 11 0.01 -13.35 25.39
N GLY A 12 0.58 -14.56 25.41
CA GLY A 12 0.04 -15.71 24.66
C GLY A 12 -0.10 -15.45 23.15
N GLY A 13 0.86 -14.75 22.54
CA GLY A 13 0.84 -14.39 21.10
C GLY A 13 -0.10 -13.25 20.70
N ARG A 14 -1.02 -12.84 21.58
CA ARG A 14 -1.97 -11.74 21.34
C ARG A 14 -1.42 -10.41 21.82
N VAL A 15 -1.68 -9.32 21.08
CA VAL A 15 -1.38 -7.96 21.52
C VAL A 15 -2.38 -7.58 22.61
N VAL A 16 -1.89 -7.26 23.79
CA VAL A 16 -2.74 -6.87 24.94
C VAL A 16 -2.70 -5.37 25.21
N LYS A 17 -1.64 -4.69 24.78
CA LYS A 17 -1.49 -3.24 24.96
C LYS A 17 -0.58 -2.65 23.88
N LYS A 18 -0.82 -1.38 23.56
CA LYS A 18 -0.01 -0.55 22.68
C LYS A 18 0.43 0.69 23.44
N THR A 19 1.73 0.95 23.47
CA THR A 19 2.33 2.14 24.05
C THR A 19 2.99 2.94 22.94
N ARG A 20 2.65 4.22 22.84
CA ARG A 20 3.19 5.12 21.83
C ARG A 20 4.20 6.04 22.47
N ARG A 21 5.28 6.34 21.76
CA ARG A 21 6.35 7.22 22.24
C ARG A 21 6.83 8.09 21.10
N ILE A 22 6.76 9.41 21.26
CA ILE A 22 7.46 10.33 20.39
C ILE A 22 8.93 10.35 20.83
N VAL A 23 9.83 10.05 19.91
CA VAL A 23 11.28 9.98 20.18
C VAL A 23 11.96 11.24 19.67
N ILE A 24 11.58 11.73 18.48
CA ILE A 24 12.13 12.95 17.87
C ILE A 24 11.00 13.76 17.23
N GLY A 25 11.03 15.08 17.43
CA GLY A 25 10.14 16.02 16.75
C GLY A 25 8.76 16.14 17.38
N SER A 26 7.80 16.66 16.61
CA SER A 26 6.42 16.91 17.03
C SER A 26 5.47 16.26 16.03
N MET A 27 4.69 15.28 16.48
CA MET A 27 3.64 14.61 15.71
C MET A 27 2.48 14.22 16.64
N ASP A 28 1.30 13.97 16.09
CA ASP A 28 0.20 13.41 16.87
C ASP A 28 0.54 11.96 17.23
N GLU A 29 0.42 11.62 18.52
CA GLU A 29 0.60 10.23 18.96
C GLU A 29 -0.35 9.28 18.25
N LYS A 30 -1.55 9.73 17.85
CA LYS A 30 -2.53 8.90 17.13
C LYS A 30 -2.03 8.41 15.79
N ASP A 31 -1.12 9.16 15.16
CA ASP A 31 -0.52 8.80 13.87
C ASP A 31 0.60 7.74 14.03
N ILE A 32 1.08 7.50 15.25
CA ILE A 32 2.07 6.46 15.55
C ILE A 32 1.36 5.11 15.59
N GLU A 33 1.17 4.52 14.42
CA GLU A 33 0.55 3.21 14.26
C GLU A 33 1.25 2.40 13.17
N THR A 34 1.41 1.10 13.40
CA THR A 34 2.08 0.21 12.42
C THR A 34 1.11 -0.64 11.61
N VAL A 35 -0.20 -0.59 11.89
CA VAL A 35 -1.16 -1.44 11.18
C VAL A 35 -1.18 -1.19 9.67
N TYR A 36 -0.94 0.05 9.24
CA TYR A 36 -0.92 0.40 7.82
C TYR A 36 0.29 -0.19 7.10
N ILE A 37 1.50 -0.02 7.67
CA ILE A 37 2.72 -0.61 7.09
C ILE A 37 2.71 -2.15 7.18
N GLU A 38 2.14 -2.71 8.25
CA GLU A 38 1.97 -4.16 8.39
C GLU A 38 1.01 -4.73 7.34
N ARG A 39 -0.13 -4.07 7.12
CA ARG A 39 -1.09 -4.43 6.06
C ARG A 39 -0.45 -4.29 4.69
N TYR A 40 0.28 -3.20 4.45
CA TYR A 40 0.97 -2.96 3.20
C TYR A 40 2.01 -4.05 2.91
N ASN A 41 2.85 -4.38 3.89
CA ASN A 41 3.81 -5.48 3.79
C ASN A 41 3.14 -6.83 3.53
N LEU A 42 1.96 -7.09 4.13
CA LEU A 42 1.19 -8.30 3.84
C LEU A 42 0.69 -8.32 2.39
N THR A 43 0.14 -7.20 1.89
CA THR A 43 -0.28 -7.08 0.48
C THR A 43 0.87 -7.39 -0.47
N LEU A 44 2.04 -6.78 -0.22
CA LEU A 44 3.25 -7.03 -1.01
C LEU A 44 3.67 -8.50 -0.98
N ARG A 45 3.76 -9.12 0.21
CA ARG A 45 4.15 -10.54 0.31
C ARG A 45 3.15 -11.47 -0.39
N ASN A 46 1.86 -11.15 -0.37
CA ASN A 46 0.86 -11.98 -1.05
C ASN A 46 0.91 -11.84 -2.57
N GLY A 47 1.33 -10.69 -3.09
CA GLY A 47 1.35 -10.44 -4.54
C GLY A 47 2.71 -10.61 -5.21
N ILE A 48 3.80 -10.55 -4.44
CA ILE A 48 5.17 -10.59 -4.94
C ILE A 48 5.86 -11.83 -4.39
N SER A 49 6.03 -12.85 -5.22
CA SER A 49 6.71 -14.10 -4.84
C SER A 49 8.17 -13.86 -4.39
N ARG A 50 8.83 -12.82 -4.91
CA ARG A 50 10.19 -12.38 -4.53
C ARG A 50 10.34 -12.05 -3.04
N LEU A 51 9.25 -11.70 -2.35
CA LEU A 51 9.26 -11.28 -0.95
C LEU A 51 8.98 -12.40 0.06
N ILE A 52 8.67 -13.61 -0.43
CA ILE A 52 8.28 -14.74 0.43
C ILE A 52 9.48 -15.65 0.71
N ARG A 53 10.08 -16.20 -0.35
CA ARG A 53 11.17 -17.18 -0.27
C ARG A 53 12.06 -17.06 -1.50
N GLU A 54 13.36 -17.26 -1.30
CA GLU A 54 14.31 -17.39 -2.39
C GLU A 54 13.99 -18.67 -3.20
N THR A 55 13.38 -18.45 -4.35
CA THR A 55 12.93 -19.47 -5.32
C THR A 55 13.36 -18.99 -6.70
N LEU A 56 13.01 -19.70 -7.78
CA LEU A 56 13.33 -19.27 -9.15
C LEU A 56 12.89 -17.84 -9.50
N CYS A 57 11.93 -17.29 -8.76
CA CYS A 57 11.45 -15.93 -8.96
C CYS A 57 12.31 -14.84 -8.28
N PHE A 58 13.42 -15.15 -7.61
CA PHE A 58 14.24 -14.15 -6.91
C PHE A 58 14.81 -13.07 -7.85
N SER A 59 15.12 -11.90 -7.29
CA SER A 59 15.79 -10.82 -8.03
C SER A 59 17.30 -10.98 -7.93
N LYS A 60 18.01 -10.84 -9.07
CA LYS A 60 19.47 -10.98 -9.13
C LYS A 60 20.22 -9.70 -8.74
N CYS A 61 19.55 -8.55 -8.80
CA CYS A 61 20.05 -7.27 -8.33
C CYS A 61 18.88 -6.44 -7.75
N ASN A 62 19.22 -5.37 -7.03
CA ASN A 62 18.24 -4.48 -6.40
C ASN A 62 17.33 -3.82 -7.43
N ASP A 63 17.87 -3.31 -8.54
CA ASP A 63 17.07 -2.66 -9.58
C ASP A 63 15.95 -3.55 -10.13
N MET A 64 16.20 -4.85 -10.29
CA MET A 64 15.16 -5.79 -10.73
C MET A 64 14.04 -5.95 -9.68
N PHE A 65 14.41 -5.91 -8.39
CA PHE A 65 13.44 -5.94 -7.31
C PHE A 65 12.63 -4.64 -7.25
N ASP A 66 13.31 -3.49 -7.30
CA ASP A 66 12.70 -2.16 -7.25
C ASP A 66 11.72 -1.96 -8.42
N ASN A 67 12.14 -2.27 -9.65
CA ASN A 67 11.25 -2.21 -10.82
C ASN A 67 10.00 -3.10 -10.69
N HIS A 68 10.15 -4.30 -10.10
CA HIS A 68 9.02 -5.19 -9.89
C HIS A 68 8.07 -4.67 -8.80
N LEU A 69 8.63 -4.10 -7.73
CA LEU A 69 7.88 -3.46 -6.67
C LEU A 69 7.07 -2.27 -7.21
N ASP A 70 7.70 -1.41 -8.02
CA ASP A 70 7.06 -0.23 -8.62
C ASP A 70 5.87 -0.63 -9.51
N VAL A 71 6.06 -1.62 -10.39
CA VAL A 71 4.99 -2.13 -11.25
C VAL A 71 3.85 -2.73 -10.42
N TYR A 72 4.17 -3.48 -9.36
CA TYR A 72 3.17 -4.07 -8.49
C TYR A 72 2.38 -3.01 -7.70
N GLN A 73 3.06 -1.99 -7.18
CA GLN A 73 2.41 -0.86 -6.50
C GLN A 73 1.47 -0.13 -7.43
N CYS A 74 1.91 0.20 -8.66
CA CYS A 74 1.08 0.81 -9.68
C CYS A 74 -0.14 -0.05 -10.01
N TYR A 75 0.05 -1.37 -10.21
CA TYR A 75 -1.04 -2.30 -10.42
C TYR A 75 -2.05 -2.29 -9.27
N ASN A 76 -1.58 -2.39 -8.02
CA ASN A 76 -2.46 -2.43 -6.85
C ASN A 76 -3.24 -1.12 -6.66
N ASN A 77 -2.60 0.02 -6.94
CA ASN A 77 -3.17 1.33 -6.68
C ASN A 77 -4.04 1.87 -7.82
N LEU A 78 -3.73 1.55 -9.08
CA LEU A 78 -4.37 2.15 -10.27
C LEU A 78 -5.29 1.17 -11.02
N ILE A 79 -5.00 -0.13 -11.02
CA ILE A 79 -5.69 -1.13 -11.84
C ILE A 79 -6.59 -2.04 -10.97
N TRP A 80 -6.09 -2.49 -9.82
CA TRP A 80 -6.81 -3.42 -8.97
C TRP A 80 -7.97 -2.75 -8.22
N ILE A 81 -9.18 -3.26 -8.43
CA ILE A 81 -10.37 -2.82 -7.71
C ILE A 81 -10.39 -3.47 -6.33
N ASN A 82 -10.42 -2.64 -5.29
CA ASN A 82 -10.46 -3.12 -3.91
C ASN A 82 -11.91 -3.17 -3.40
N SER A 83 -12.38 -4.37 -3.04
CA SER A 83 -13.74 -4.57 -2.52
C SER A 83 -14.02 -3.78 -1.24
N GLY A 84 -13.00 -3.53 -0.42
CA GLY A 84 -13.10 -2.70 0.79
C GLY A 84 -13.22 -1.20 0.52
N LEU A 85 -12.91 -0.75 -0.70
CA LEU A 85 -13.05 0.66 -1.12
C LEU A 85 -14.33 0.92 -1.93
N THR A 86 -15.06 -0.13 -2.26
CA THR A 86 -16.33 -0.06 -2.98
C THR A 86 -17.37 0.72 -2.17
N ILE A 87 -18.03 1.71 -2.80
CA ILE A 87 -19.13 2.45 -2.16
C ILE A 87 -20.42 1.68 -2.45
N LYS A 88 -21.13 1.33 -1.37
CA LYS A 88 -22.46 0.72 -1.47
C LYS A 88 -23.48 1.75 -1.90
N THR A 89 -24.23 1.44 -2.94
CA THR A 89 -25.30 2.28 -3.46
C THR A 89 -26.68 1.85 -2.93
N LYS A 90 -27.73 2.59 -3.29
CA LYS A 90 -29.10 2.24 -2.89
C LYS A 90 -29.51 0.90 -3.50
N LYS A 91 -30.52 0.25 -2.89
CA LYS A 91 -31.03 -1.04 -3.34
C LYS A 91 -31.54 -0.92 -4.79
N GLY A 92 -30.93 -1.69 -5.70
CA GLY A 92 -31.25 -1.68 -7.14
C GLY A 92 -30.19 -0.97 -8.01
N GLU A 93 -29.28 -0.21 -7.40
CA GLU A 93 -28.14 0.39 -8.09
C GLU A 93 -26.87 -0.46 -7.93
N ARG A 94 -25.97 -0.39 -8.91
CA ARG A 94 -24.68 -1.08 -8.84
C ARG A 94 -23.71 -0.29 -7.96
N ASP A 95 -23.09 -1.01 -7.03
CA ASP A 95 -22.03 -0.45 -6.18
C ASP A 95 -20.91 0.19 -7.02
N ILE A 96 -20.36 1.30 -6.51
CA ILE A 96 -19.30 2.03 -7.17
C ILE A 96 -17.96 1.41 -6.79
N LYS A 97 -17.39 0.65 -7.73
CA LYS A 97 -16.07 0.04 -7.64
C LYS A 97 -14.96 1.08 -7.79
N ARG A 98 -13.95 1.02 -6.92
CA ARG A 98 -12.83 1.98 -6.90
C ARG A 98 -11.51 1.29 -6.62
N THR A 99 -10.44 1.87 -7.15
CA THR A 99 -9.05 1.57 -6.77
C THR A 99 -8.59 2.51 -5.64
N PRO A 100 -7.47 2.22 -4.95
CA PRO A 100 -6.88 3.14 -3.98
C PRO A 100 -6.68 4.56 -4.52
N CYS A 101 -6.09 4.72 -5.71
CA CYS A 101 -5.90 6.05 -6.31
C CYS A 101 -7.23 6.75 -6.68
N MET A 102 -8.30 6.00 -6.97
CA MET A 102 -9.62 6.61 -7.11
C MET A 102 -10.20 7.07 -5.78
N ALA A 103 -9.98 6.32 -4.69
CA ALA A 103 -10.46 6.69 -3.36
C ALA A 103 -9.77 7.96 -2.85
N GLU A 104 -8.48 8.14 -3.16
CA GLU A 104 -7.68 9.33 -2.85
C GLU A 104 -7.87 10.49 -3.86
N GLY A 105 -8.67 10.30 -4.92
CA GLY A 105 -8.92 11.33 -5.92
C GLY A 105 -7.76 11.61 -6.89
N ILE A 106 -6.71 10.77 -6.90
CA ILE A 106 -5.56 10.86 -7.81
C ILE A 106 -5.97 10.57 -9.26
N THR A 107 -6.93 9.65 -9.45
CA THR A 107 -7.51 9.33 -10.77
C THR A 107 -9.02 9.22 -10.65
N LYS A 108 -9.74 9.43 -11.77
CA LYS A 108 -11.20 9.35 -11.83
C LYS A 108 -11.72 8.02 -12.35
N HIS A 109 -10.84 7.15 -12.83
CA HIS A 109 -11.17 5.85 -13.41
C HIS A 109 -10.15 4.78 -13.04
N VAL A 110 -10.55 3.51 -13.23
CA VAL A 110 -9.66 2.35 -13.14
C VAL A 110 -8.77 2.32 -14.37
N TRP A 111 -7.46 2.24 -14.16
CA TRP A 111 -6.51 2.18 -15.27
C TRP A 111 -6.48 0.80 -15.91
N THR A 112 -6.08 0.78 -17.17
CA THR A 112 -5.69 -0.41 -17.92
C THR A 112 -4.18 -0.60 -17.90
N TRP A 113 -3.71 -1.81 -18.17
CA TRP A 113 -2.28 -2.06 -18.39
C TRP A 113 -1.71 -1.20 -19.52
N ARG A 114 -2.49 -0.96 -20.57
CA ARG A 114 -2.08 -0.11 -21.70
C ARG A 114 -1.84 1.33 -21.25
N GLU A 115 -2.73 1.90 -20.45
CA GLU A 115 -2.53 3.25 -19.90
C GLU A 115 -1.30 3.29 -19.00
N LEU A 116 -1.15 2.32 -18.10
CA LEU A 116 0.00 2.28 -17.19
C LEU A 116 1.35 2.21 -17.94
N LEU A 117 1.47 1.30 -18.91
CA LEU A 117 2.72 1.08 -19.64
C LEU A 117 3.03 2.16 -20.67
N LEU A 118 2.01 2.89 -21.16
CA LEU A 118 2.19 3.99 -22.12
C LEU A 118 2.16 5.36 -21.44
N PHE A 119 2.01 5.42 -20.12
CA PHE A 119 1.98 6.68 -19.41
C PHE A 119 3.33 7.38 -19.53
N LYS A 120 3.31 8.56 -20.15
CA LYS A 120 4.51 9.40 -20.29
C LYS A 120 4.58 10.33 -19.09
N ILE A 121 5.61 10.15 -18.29
CA ILE A 121 5.96 11.11 -17.24
C ILE A 121 6.41 12.39 -17.95
N LEU A 122 5.67 13.48 -17.76
CA LEU A 122 6.14 14.79 -18.21
C LEU A 122 7.39 15.14 -17.41
N PRO A 123 8.45 15.66 -18.06
CA PRO A 123 9.64 16.08 -17.34
C PRO A 123 9.22 17.09 -16.27
N THR A 124 9.61 16.82 -15.03
CA THR A 124 9.39 17.74 -13.92
C THR A 124 10.22 18.98 -14.21
N ILE A 125 9.57 20.10 -14.49
CA ILE A 125 10.26 21.38 -14.66
C ILE A 125 10.75 21.77 -13.26
N ASN A 126 12.06 21.67 -13.05
CA ASN A 126 12.74 22.17 -11.85
C ASN A 126 12.84 23.70 -11.91
#